data_AF-A0A970Y541-F1
#
_entry.id   AF-A0A970Y541-F1
#
_cell.length_a   1.000
_cell.length_b   1.000
_cell.length_c   1.000
_cell.angle_alpha   90.00
_cell.angle_beta   90.00
_cell.angle_gamma   90.00
#
_symmetry.space_group_name_H-M   'P 1'
#
loop_
_entity.id
_entity.type
_entity.pdbx_description
1 polymer ?
#
loop_
_entity_poly.entity_id
_entity_poly.type
_entity_poly.pdbx_seq_one_letter_code
_entity_poly.pdbx_strand_id
1 'polypeptide(L)'
;MNKRELKKFRAALEQKRDSILSAPSKKPHWENMVDTRHGDFVDQASDDNEIHVNLRLLQIDAKLLRAIDAAIDRIDNGIYGVCSVCEQEISAARLKAVPWTSVCIACKEKKTA
;
A
#
# COMPACT_ATOMS: atom_id res chain seq x y z
N MET A 1 -17.93 -6.12 15.52
CA MET A 1 -16.53 -6.50 15.85
C MET A 1 -16.22 -6.19 17.31
N ASN A 2 -15.39 -7.01 17.97
CA ASN A 2 -15.04 -6.80 19.38
C ASN A 2 -13.86 -5.81 19.54
N LYS A 3 -13.82 -5.01 20.61
CA LYS A 3 -12.74 -4.03 20.88
C LYS A 3 -11.34 -4.67 20.91
N ARG A 4 -11.23 -5.93 21.35
CA ARG A 4 -9.97 -6.70 21.33
C ARG A 4 -9.49 -7.00 19.90
N GLU A 5 -10.39 -7.26 18.98
CA GLU A 5 -10.04 -7.55 17.58
C GLU A 5 -9.62 -6.27 16.86
N LEU A 6 -10.32 -5.16 17.08
CA LEU A 6 -9.95 -3.85 16.53
C LEU A 6 -8.53 -3.44 16.93
N LYS A 7 -8.14 -3.65 18.20
CA LYS A 7 -6.76 -3.42 18.65
C LYS A 7 -5.74 -4.27 17.91
N LYS A 8 -6.05 -5.54 17.60
CA LYS A 8 -5.17 -6.42 16.82
C LYS A 8 -5.02 -5.93 15.37
N PHE A 9 -6.12 -5.52 14.74
CA PHE A 9 -6.07 -4.97 13.38
C PHE A 9 -5.31 -3.65 13.33
N ARG A 10 -5.51 -2.76 14.30
CA ARG A 10 -4.74 -1.51 14.42
C ARG A 10 -3.23 -1.78 14.52
N ALA A 11 -2.82 -2.68 15.41
CA ALA A 11 -1.40 -3.03 15.56
C ALA A 11 -0.80 -3.60 14.26
N ALA A 12 -1.55 -4.43 13.53
CA ALA A 12 -1.12 -4.97 12.25
C ALA A 12 -1.00 -3.88 11.16
N LEU A 13 -1.90 -2.90 11.15
CA LEU A 13 -1.86 -1.75 10.25
C LEU A 13 -0.65 -0.84 10.54
N GLU A 14 -0.42 -0.52 11.81
CA GLU A 14 0.73 0.28 12.26
C GLU A 14 2.05 -0.43 11.93
N GLN A 15 2.17 -1.73 12.23
CA GLN A 15 3.35 -2.51 11.84
C GLN A 15 3.60 -2.48 10.33
N LYS A 16 2.53 -2.57 9.52
CA LYS A 16 2.67 -2.50 8.07
C LYS A 16 3.11 -1.11 7.61
N ARG A 17 2.54 -0.05 8.18
CA ARG A 17 2.93 1.34 7.92
C ARG A 17 4.41 1.56 8.22
N ASP A 18 4.85 1.13 9.39
CA ASP A 18 6.25 1.25 9.81
C ASP A 18 7.18 0.43 8.92
N SER A 19 6.75 -0.75 8.46
CA SER A 19 7.55 -1.54 7.50
C SER A 19 7.75 -0.85 6.15
N ILE A 20 6.79 -0.04 5.70
CA ILE A 20 6.90 0.73 4.44
C ILE A 20 7.76 1.98 4.64
N LEU A 21 7.63 2.64 5.79
CA LEU A 21 8.42 3.85 6.10
C LEU A 21 9.87 3.54 6.47
N SER A 22 10.12 2.40 7.11
CA SER A 22 11.46 1.92 7.45
C SER A 22 12.13 1.13 6.34
N ALA A 23 11.38 0.76 5.28
CA ALA A 23 11.99 0.22 4.08
C ALA A 23 13.01 1.25 3.60
N PRO A 24 14.30 0.89 3.48
CA PRO A 24 15.28 1.80 2.93
C PRO A 24 14.73 2.18 1.56
N SER A 25 14.43 3.47 1.38
CA SER A 25 14.21 3.99 0.03
C SER A 25 15.47 3.57 -0.70
N LYS A 26 15.37 2.59 -1.62
CA LYS A 26 16.48 2.31 -2.52
C LYS A 26 16.71 3.65 -3.17
N LYS A 27 17.76 4.36 -2.73
CA LYS A 27 18.11 5.64 -3.31
C LYS A 27 18.18 5.34 -4.79
N PRO A 28 17.31 5.98 -5.59
CA PRO A 28 17.26 5.63 -6.98
C PRO A 28 18.67 5.85 -7.53
N HIS A 29 19.13 4.94 -8.39
CA HIS A 29 20.51 4.91 -8.87
C HIS A 29 21.03 6.29 -9.30
N TRP A 30 20.14 7.12 -9.86
CA TRP A 30 20.42 8.51 -10.25
C TRP A 30 20.84 9.47 -9.13
N GLU A 31 20.50 9.23 -7.86
CA GLU A 31 20.95 10.07 -6.74
C GLU A 31 22.47 9.92 -6.50
N ASN A 32 23.08 8.83 -7.00
CA ASN A 32 24.53 8.65 -7.10
C ASN A 32 25.08 9.08 -8.49
N MET A 33 24.23 9.39 -9.48
CA MET A 33 24.61 9.86 -10.82
C MET A 33 24.64 11.39 -10.94
N VAL A 34 25.07 12.11 -9.91
CA VAL A 34 25.23 13.57 -10.01
C VAL A 34 26.28 13.96 -11.09
N ASP A 35 27.04 13.01 -11.66
CA ASP A 35 28.06 13.33 -12.68
C ASP A 35 28.38 12.20 -13.69
N THR A 36 27.40 11.43 -14.18
CA THR A 36 27.71 10.35 -15.15
C THR A 36 26.58 10.04 -16.12
N ARG A 37 26.37 10.91 -17.12
CA ARG A 37 25.85 10.46 -18.43
C ARG A 37 26.97 9.78 -19.24
N HIS A 38 27.65 8.80 -18.65
CA HIS A 38 28.65 7.99 -19.36
C HIS A 38 28.13 6.56 -19.44
N GLY A 39 27.84 6.12 -20.66
CA GLY A 39 27.24 4.83 -21.01
C GLY A 39 26.73 4.91 -22.44
N ASP A 40 26.62 3.77 -23.13
CA ASP A 40 26.04 3.74 -24.47
C ASP A 40 24.51 3.89 -24.43
N PHE A 41 23.85 3.86 -25.59
CA PHE A 41 22.38 3.97 -25.64
C PHE A 41 21.66 2.84 -24.91
N VAL A 42 22.29 1.66 -24.77
CA VAL A 42 21.72 0.50 -24.07
C VAL A 42 21.80 0.70 -22.56
N ASP A 43 22.92 1.22 -22.07
CA ASP A 43 23.10 1.57 -20.66
C ASP A 43 22.08 2.64 -20.23
N GLN A 44 21.93 3.70 -21.04
CA GLN A 44 20.97 4.78 -20.76
C GLN A 44 19.51 4.28 -20.76
N ALA A 45 19.14 3.43 -21.72
CA ALA A 45 17.80 2.84 -21.75
C ALA A 45 17.52 1.95 -20.53
N SER A 46 18.55 1.26 -20.02
CA SER A 46 18.44 0.42 -18.83
C SER A 46 18.26 1.26 -17.57
N ASP A 47 19.04 2.33 -17.42
CA ASP A 47 18.91 3.30 -16.33
C ASP A 47 17.52 3.93 -16.30
N ASP A 48 17.01 4.39 -17.44
CA ASP A 48 15.66 4.97 -17.53
C ASP A 48 14.60 3.97 -17.07
N ASN A 49 14.69 2.71 -17.52
CA ASN A 49 13.76 1.67 -17.09
C ASN A 49 13.82 1.42 -15.58
N GLU A 50 15.02 1.41 -14.98
CA GLU A 50 15.16 1.29 -13.52
C GLU A 50 14.51 2.46 -12.78
N ILE A 51 14.68 3.69 -13.27
CA ILE A 51 14.01 4.89 -12.73
C ILE A 51 12.49 4.72 -12.78
N HIS A 52 11.96 4.29 -13.93
CA HIS A 52 10.53 4.06 -14.13
C HIS A 52 9.97 3.00 -13.16
N VAL A 53 10.69 1.89 -12.98
CA VAL A 53 10.30 0.83 -12.04
C VAL A 53 10.29 1.36 -10.60
N ASN A 54 11.35 2.05 -10.18
CA ASN A 54 11.45 2.61 -8.83
C ASN A 54 10.33 3.63 -8.55
N LEU A 55 10.06 4.53 -9.49
CA LEU A 55 8.95 5.48 -9.38
C LEU A 55 7.60 4.77 -9.21
N ARG A 56 7.39 3.69 -9.97
CA ARG A 56 6.14 2.90 -9.86
C ARG A 56 6.00 2.23 -8.50
N LEU A 57 7.08 1.69 -7.94
CA LEU A 57 7.09 1.11 -6.60
C LEU A 57 6.72 2.15 -5.53
N LEU A 58 7.36 3.33 -5.58
CA LEU A 58 7.04 4.45 -4.68
C LEU A 58 5.58 4.89 -4.76
N GLN A 59 5.01 4.92 -5.98
CA GLN A 59 3.58 5.23 -6.16
C GLN A 59 2.66 4.17 -5.54
N ILE A 60 3.06 2.89 -5.60
CA ILE A 60 2.30 1.79 -4.98
C ILE A 60 2.36 1.91 -3.46
N ASP A 61 3.55 2.14 -2.90
CA ASP A 61 3.75 2.31 -1.46
C ASP A 61 2.98 3.51 -0.92
N ALA A 62 3.01 4.65 -1.62
CA ALA A 62 2.24 5.83 -1.27
C ALA A 62 0.72 5.58 -1.27
N LYS A 63 0.21 4.79 -2.22
CA LYS A 63 -1.21 4.39 -2.25
C LYS A 63 -1.55 3.46 -1.10
N LEU A 64 -0.65 2.53 -0.77
CA LEU A 64 -0.82 1.59 0.33
C LEU A 64 -0.83 2.30 1.68
N LEU A 65 0.09 3.25 1.90
CA LEU A 65 0.13 4.08 3.11
C LEU A 65 -1.19 4.84 3.32
N ARG A 66 -1.70 5.50 2.27
CA ARG A 66 -3.01 6.18 2.34
C ARG A 66 -4.15 5.22 2.68
N ALA A 67 -4.12 4.00 2.16
CA ALA A 67 -5.13 2.99 2.46
C ALA A 67 -5.04 2.50 3.92
N ILE A 68 -3.83 2.42 4.47
CA ILE A 68 -3.58 2.07 5.88
C ILE A 68 -4.09 3.19 6.79
N ASP A 69 -3.71 4.45 6.53
CA ASP A 69 -4.15 5.59 7.33
C ASP A 69 -5.69 5.69 7.31
N ALA A 70 -6.31 5.58 6.14
CA ALA A 70 -7.77 5.54 6.02
C ALA A 70 -8.43 4.33 6.71
N ALA A 71 -7.71 3.20 6.87
CA ALA A 71 -8.22 2.07 7.63
C ALA A 71 -8.16 2.32 9.15
N ILE A 72 -7.10 2.98 9.63
CA ILE A 72 -6.98 3.42 11.03
C ILE A 72 -8.08 4.43 11.36
N ASP A 73 -8.32 5.42 10.49
CA ASP A 73 -9.41 6.39 10.66
C ASP A 73 -10.78 5.70 10.74
N ARG A 74 -11.02 4.66 9.94
CA ARG A 74 -12.25 3.87 10.01
C ARG A 74 -12.38 3.10 11.32
N ILE A 75 -11.27 2.64 11.91
CA ILE A 75 -11.28 2.01 13.24
C ILE A 75 -11.67 3.04 14.29
N ASP A 76 -11.11 4.25 14.23
CA ASP A 76 -11.38 5.32 15.19
C ASP A 76 -12.82 5.85 15.09
N ASN A 77 -13.38 5.91 13.88
CA ASN A 77 -14.78 6.25 13.65
C ASN A 77 -15.77 5.09 13.87
N GLY A 78 -15.29 3.88 14.19
CA GLY A 78 -16.15 2.72 14.45
C GLY A 78 -16.83 2.10 13.22
N ILE A 79 -16.46 2.52 12.01
CA ILE A 79 -17.00 2.02 10.72
C ILE A 79 -16.11 0.96 10.06
N TYR A 80 -15.06 0.51 10.76
CA TYR A 80 -14.16 -0.52 10.25
C TYR A 80 -14.87 -1.86 10.06
N GLY A 81 -14.56 -2.52 8.94
CA GLY A 81 -15.19 -3.77 8.55
C GLY A 81 -16.48 -3.62 7.74
N VAL A 82 -16.86 -2.40 7.34
CA VAL A 82 -17.98 -2.16 6.40
C VAL A 82 -17.43 -1.84 5.01
N CYS A 83 -18.04 -2.42 3.99
CA CYS A 83 -17.70 -2.19 2.58
C CYS A 83 -18.15 -0.78 2.14
N SER A 84 -17.26 0.01 1.56
CA SER A 84 -17.56 1.36 1.08
C SER A 84 -18.42 1.41 -0.19
N VAL A 85 -18.80 0.27 -0.76
CA VAL A 85 -19.53 0.18 -2.03
C VAL A 85 -20.93 -0.40 -1.83
N CYS A 86 -21.05 -1.51 -1.09
CA CYS A 86 -22.33 -2.17 -0.84
C CYS A 86 -22.80 -2.04 0.61
N GLU A 87 -22.05 -1.36 1.47
CA GLU A 87 -22.38 -1.15 2.89
C GLU A 87 -22.56 -2.44 3.71
N GLN A 88 -22.17 -3.59 3.15
CA GLN A 88 -22.20 -4.87 3.83
C GLN A 88 -20.93 -5.11 4.66
N GLU A 89 -21.04 -5.97 5.66
CA GLU A 89 -19.90 -6.41 6.45
C GLU A 89 -18.86 -7.15 5.60
N ILE A 90 -17.59 -6.79 5.79
CA ILE A 90 -16.44 -7.44 5.19
C ILE A 90 -16.09 -8.67 6.03
N SER A 91 -15.90 -9.81 5.37
CA SER A 91 -15.55 -11.05 6.07
C SER A 91 -14.27 -10.90 6.90
N ALA A 92 -14.28 -11.43 8.12
CA ALA A 92 -13.13 -11.38 9.01
C ALA A 92 -11.88 -12.05 8.41
N ALA A 93 -12.05 -13.10 7.60
CA ALA A 93 -10.96 -13.75 6.88
C ALA A 93 -10.25 -12.77 5.92
N ARG A 94 -11.01 -11.92 5.23
CA ARG A 94 -10.45 -10.89 4.34
C ARG A 94 -9.73 -9.79 5.11
N LEU A 95 -10.31 -9.32 6.22
CA LEU A 95 -9.64 -8.30 7.07
C LEU A 95 -8.37 -8.85 7.71
N LYS A 96 -8.30 -10.15 8.01
CA LYS A 96 -7.06 -10.81 8.48
C LYS A 96 -5.99 -10.88 7.39
N ALA A 97 -6.37 -11.13 6.15
CA ALA A 97 -5.43 -11.19 5.03
C ALA A 97 -5.00 -9.79 4.53
N VAL A 98 -5.93 -8.84 4.47
CA VAL A 98 -5.75 -7.49 3.91
C VAL A 98 -6.49 -6.47 4.79
N PRO A 99 -5.91 -6.06 5.93
CA PRO A 99 -6.59 -5.20 6.90
C PRO A 99 -6.86 -3.77 6.40
N TRP A 100 -6.08 -3.27 5.44
CA TRP A 100 -6.28 -1.93 4.85
C TRP A 100 -7.42 -1.87 3.81
N THR A 101 -8.10 -2.99 3.53
CA THR A 101 -9.16 -3.01 2.50
C THR A 101 -10.39 -2.20 2.93
N SER A 102 -10.99 -1.47 1.98
CA SER A 102 -12.25 -0.76 2.16
C SER A 102 -13.44 -1.43 1.48
N VAL A 103 -13.20 -2.52 0.73
CA VAL A 103 -14.20 -3.14 -0.15
C VAL A 103 -14.28 -4.63 0.17
N CYS A 104 -15.46 -5.23 0.04
CA CYS A 104 -15.66 -6.68 0.16
C CYS A 104 -15.15 -7.45 -1.07
N ILE A 105 -15.20 -8.78 -1.04
CA ILE A 105 -14.72 -9.61 -2.17
C ILE A 105 -15.61 -9.54 -3.39
N ALA A 106 -16.92 -9.63 -3.22
CA ALA A 106 -17.89 -9.50 -4.30
C ALA A 106 -17.76 -8.16 -5.05
N CYS A 107 -17.63 -7.04 -4.33
CA CYS A 107 -17.43 -5.73 -4.96
C CYS A 107 -16.04 -5.58 -5.62
N LYS A 108 -15.01 -6.27 -5.10
CA LYS A 108 -13.69 -6.27 -5.74
C LYS A 108 -13.73 -7.05 -7.06
N GLU A 109 -14.36 -8.22 -7.07
CA GLU A 109 -14.50 -9.08 -8.26
C GLU A 109 -15.31 -8.38 -9.36
N LYS A 110 -16.41 -7.71 -9.01
CA LYS A 110 -17.23 -6.92 -9.95
C LYS A 110 -16.48 -5.76 -10.61
N LYS A 111 -15.44 -5.22 -9.98
CA LYS A 111 -14.64 -4.12 -10.52
C LYS A 111 -13.53 -4.61 -11.46
N THR A 112 -13.15 -5.88 -11.35
CA THR A 112 -12.08 -6.50 -12.14
C THR A 112 -12.60 -7.32 -13.33
N ALA A 113 -13.91 -7.47 -13.45
CA ALA A 113 -14.61 -8.00 -14.63
C ALA A 113 -14.90 -6.88 -15.62
#